data_AF-A0A7R9ZSC1-F1
#
_entry.id   AF-A0A7R9ZSC1-F1
#
_cell.length_a   1.000
_cell.length_b   1.000
_cell.length_c   1.000
_cell.angle_alpha   90.00
_cell.angle_beta   90.00
_cell.angle_gamma   90.00
#
_symmetry.space_group_name_H-M   'P 1'
#
loop_
_entity.id
_entity.type
_entity.pdbx_description
1 polymer ?
#
loop_
_entity_poly.entity_id
_entity_poly.type
_entity_poly.pdbx_seq_one_letter_code
_entity_poly.pdbx_strand_id
1 'polypeptide(L)'
;HVEPSPQCAFHETRAPANYYGLLIRNPRMMYFHDLTNNPLLDHDAFAWIFAAYITGELKIPTQADMIQHHQDRSLAEMDVPVLRKSMDANYDEVLSALLDRAAEEGDDQDNGVAAQWRDHLYKQLSHSIRLLADVMQKSSYPAPLGTYARLNDAGKRMAFHNALTANHRFLETADENASQSSKQWKTFRDYTDAEQFQSIHTGTKAAAMVKNWLEM
;
A
#
# COMPACT_ATOMS: atom_id res chain seq x y z
N HIS A 1 -10.75 -17.95 15.12
CA HIS A 1 -9.86 -17.01 15.83
C HIS A 1 -8.51 -17.69 15.95
N VAL A 2 -7.42 -17.07 15.46
CA VAL A 2 -6.06 -17.64 15.53
C VAL A 2 -5.34 -16.93 16.67
N GLU A 3 -4.83 -17.70 17.63
CA GLU A 3 -4.03 -17.19 18.74
C GLU A 3 -2.68 -16.66 18.22
N PRO A 4 -2.25 -15.44 18.59
CA PRO A 4 -0.97 -14.88 18.15
C PRO A 4 0.22 -15.74 18.57
N SER A 5 1.25 -15.81 17.72
CA SER A 5 2.49 -16.50 18.09
C SER A 5 3.20 -15.82 19.28
N PRO A 6 3.94 -16.57 20.12
CA PRO A 6 4.72 -15.99 21.22
C PRO A 6 5.80 -15.00 20.76
N GLN A 7 6.27 -15.15 19.52
CA GLN A 7 7.27 -14.30 18.88
C GLN A 7 6.66 -13.24 17.96
N CYS A 8 5.36 -12.93 18.11
CA CYS A 8 4.69 -11.95 17.26
C CYS A 8 5.54 -10.66 17.20
N ALA A 9 6.05 -10.37 16.00
CA ALA A 9 7.08 -9.37 15.81
C ALA A 9 6.43 -7.98 15.73
N PHE A 10 5.95 -7.46 16.87
CA PHE A 10 5.35 -6.13 16.95
C PHE A 10 6.30 -4.99 16.54
N HIS A 11 7.59 -5.29 16.36
CA HIS A 11 8.61 -4.32 15.99
C HIS A 11 9.01 -4.39 14.52
N GLU A 12 8.57 -5.39 13.74
CA GLU A 12 8.91 -5.50 12.31
C GLU A 12 7.89 -4.79 11.40
N THR A 13 7.59 -3.53 11.71
CA THR A 13 7.07 -2.65 10.66
C THR A 13 8.16 -2.46 9.61
N ARG A 14 7.82 -2.09 8.37
CA ARG A 14 8.77 -1.90 7.25
C ARG A 14 9.95 -0.95 7.56
N ALA A 15 9.90 -0.20 8.66
CA ALA A 15 11.00 0.59 9.20
C ALA A 15 10.92 0.70 10.75
N PRO A 16 11.35 -0.33 11.51
CA PRO A 16 11.14 -0.45 12.97
C PRO A 16 11.61 0.75 13.80
N ALA A 17 12.65 1.40 13.31
CA ALA A 17 13.35 2.48 13.98
C ALA A 17 12.95 3.87 13.48
N ASN A 18 11.90 3.99 12.66
CA ASN A 18 11.55 5.23 11.96
C ASN A 18 10.13 5.71 12.27
N TYR A 19 10.00 6.89 12.89
CA TYR A 19 8.72 7.57 13.13
C TYR A 19 8.55 8.71 12.14
N TYR A 20 7.70 8.53 11.12
CA TYR A 20 7.47 9.52 10.05
C TYR A 20 8.74 10.19 9.52
N GLY A 21 9.73 9.37 9.21
CA GLY A 21 11.02 9.77 8.68
C GLY A 21 12.08 10.09 9.76
N LEU A 22 11.72 10.20 11.04
CA LEU A 22 12.66 10.40 12.14
C LEU A 22 13.25 9.09 12.65
N LEU A 23 14.57 9.00 12.77
CA LEU A 23 15.19 7.87 13.45
C LEU A 23 14.95 7.95 14.96
N ILE A 24 14.24 7.00 15.54
CA ILE A 24 13.81 7.00 16.95
C ILE A 24 14.98 7.22 17.91
N ARG A 25 16.13 6.56 17.67
CA ARG A 25 17.35 6.69 18.49
C ARG A 25 18.13 7.99 18.27
N ASN A 26 17.87 8.70 17.17
CA ASN A 26 18.49 9.99 16.85
C ASN A 26 17.52 10.83 16.01
N PRO A 27 16.58 11.56 16.64
CA PRO A 27 15.53 12.29 15.92
C PRO A 27 16.03 13.47 15.08
N ARG A 28 17.33 13.79 15.15
CA ARG A 28 17.98 14.76 14.26
C ARG A 28 18.32 14.17 12.89
N MET A 29 18.15 12.86 12.72
CA MET A 29 18.42 12.14 11.48
C MET A 29 17.10 11.78 10.81
N MET A 30 16.88 12.34 9.61
CA MET A 30 15.67 12.20 8.81
C MET A 30 15.93 11.29 7.60
N TYR A 31 14.95 10.46 7.24
CA TYR A 31 15.01 9.50 6.13
C TYR A 31 13.75 9.56 5.29
N PHE A 32 13.91 9.64 3.98
CA PHE A 32 12.82 9.33 3.06
C PHE A 32 12.49 7.84 3.13
N HIS A 33 11.21 7.55 3.04
CA HIS A 33 10.70 6.19 2.99
C HIS A 33 9.58 6.09 1.97
N ASP A 34 9.60 5.03 1.18
CA ASP A 34 8.52 4.70 0.26
C ASP A 34 7.46 3.92 1.02
N LEU A 35 6.35 4.58 1.34
CA LEU A 35 5.20 3.97 2.01
C LEU A 35 4.32 3.22 1.02
N THR A 36 4.28 3.69 -0.22
CA THR A 36 3.35 3.28 -1.27
C THR A 36 4.10 2.88 -2.53
N ASN A 37 3.39 2.48 -3.58
CA ASN A 37 3.97 2.24 -4.91
C ASN A 37 4.13 3.54 -5.72
N ASN A 38 4.11 4.71 -5.06
CA ASN A 38 4.17 6.04 -5.66
C ASN A 38 5.33 6.85 -5.03
N PRO A 39 6.59 6.47 -5.29
CA PRO A 39 7.75 7.02 -4.58
C PRO A 39 7.87 8.54 -4.71
N LEU A 40 7.50 9.11 -5.86
CA LEU A 40 7.51 10.57 -6.04
C LEU A 40 6.53 11.29 -5.13
N LEU A 41 5.33 10.73 -4.92
CA LEU A 41 4.34 11.31 -4.03
C LEU A 41 4.74 11.13 -2.56
N ASP A 42 5.29 9.95 -2.23
CA ASP A 42 5.79 9.68 -0.89
C ASP A 42 6.90 10.68 -0.54
N HIS A 43 7.88 10.87 -1.42
CA HIS A 43 8.95 11.85 -1.24
C HIS A 43 8.43 13.27 -1.08
N ASP A 44 7.45 13.70 -1.87
CA ASP A 44 6.86 15.03 -1.72
C ASP A 44 6.18 15.18 -0.35
N ALA A 45 5.33 14.21 0.06
CA ALA A 45 4.68 14.24 1.36
C ALA A 45 5.70 14.22 2.54
N PHE A 46 6.79 13.46 2.42
CA PHE A 46 7.87 13.45 3.41
C PHE A 46 8.67 14.77 3.43
N ALA A 47 8.87 15.42 2.28
CA ALA A 47 9.50 16.73 2.26
C ALA A 47 8.69 17.76 3.06
N TRP A 48 7.36 17.71 2.97
CA TRP A 48 6.47 18.55 3.77
C TRP A 48 6.57 18.27 5.27
N ILE A 49 6.59 17.00 5.70
CA ILE A 49 6.70 16.71 7.14
C ILE A 49 8.08 17.09 7.70
N PHE A 50 9.14 16.95 6.91
CA PHE A 50 10.48 17.44 7.29
C PHE A 50 10.53 18.95 7.40
N ALA A 51 9.92 19.67 6.45
CA ALA A 51 9.79 21.12 6.54
C ALA A 51 9.05 21.53 7.82
N ALA A 52 7.96 20.83 8.17
CA ALA A 52 7.22 21.09 9.40
C ALA A 52 8.07 20.86 10.67
N TYR A 53 8.88 19.79 10.72
CA TYR A 53 9.82 19.56 11.82
C TYR A 53 10.92 20.63 11.90
N ILE A 54 11.52 20.99 10.76
CA ILE A 54 12.65 21.93 10.68
C ILE A 54 12.21 23.36 11.06
N THR A 55 11.02 23.76 10.61
CA THR A 55 10.46 25.10 10.91
C THR A 55 9.85 25.19 12.31
N GLY A 56 9.70 24.06 13.01
CA GLY A 56 9.08 23.98 14.33
C GLY A 56 7.56 24.05 14.33
N GLU A 57 6.92 24.00 13.16
CA GLU A 57 5.46 23.84 13.03
C GLU A 57 5.00 22.52 13.66
N LEU A 58 5.77 21.45 13.45
CA LEU A 58 5.57 20.15 14.08
C LEU A 58 6.67 19.88 15.11
N LYS A 59 6.25 19.61 16.35
CA LYS A 59 7.20 19.22 17.41
C LYS A 59 7.67 17.79 17.19
N ILE A 60 8.98 17.58 17.31
CA ILE A 60 9.57 16.23 17.36
C ILE A 60 9.11 15.56 18.67
N PRO A 61 8.45 14.40 18.63
CA PRO A 61 8.01 13.70 19.84
C PRO A 61 9.18 13.12 20.64
N THR A 62 8.91 12.70 21.87
CA THR A 62 9.91 11.99 22.66
C THR A 62 10.13 10.59 22.11
N GLN A 63 11.28 9.99 22.44
CA GLN A 63 11.58 8.60 22.06
C GLN A 63 10.50 7.62 22.56
N ALA A 64 10.00 7.83 23.79
CA ALA A 64 8.94 7.00 24.36
C ALA A 64 7.63 7.12 23.55
N ASP A 65 7.24 8.34 23.17
CA ASP A 65 6.02 8.57 22.37
C ASP A 65 6.13 7.89 20.99
N MET A 66 7.31 7.96 20.35
CA MET A 66 7.53 7.31 19.06
C MET A 66 7.46 5.78 19.16
N ILE A 67 8.01 5.19 20.22
CA ILE A 67 7.94 3.75 20.48
C ILE A 67 6.50 3.33 20.74
N GLN A 68 5.77 4.06 21.59
CA GLN A 68 4.37 3.77 21.88
C GLN A 68 3.52 3.85 20.60
N HIS A 69 3.73 4.88 19.78
CA HIS A 69 3.05 5.01 18.50
C HIS A 69 3.30 3.80 17.58
N HIS A 70 4.54 3.29 17.52
CA HIS A 70 4.84 2.08 16.74
C HIS A 70 4.10 0.87 17.29
N GLN A 71 4.05 0.68 18.60
CA GLN A 71 3.32 -0.42 19.21
C GLN A 71 1.82 -0.35 18.90
N ASP A 72 1.20 0.82 19.07
CA ASP A 72 -0.21 1.04 18.77
C ASP A 72 -0.50 0.79 17.28
N ARG A 73 0.42 1.20 16.40
CA ARG A 73 0.31 1.01 14.96
C ARG A 73 0.43 -0.46 14.57
N SER A 74 1.43 -1.17 15.08
CA SER A 74 1.61 -2.61 14.86
C SER A 74 0.39 -3.39 15.31
N LEU A 75 -0.21 -3.04 16.46
CA LEU A 75 -1.45 -3.65 16.92
C LEU A 75 -2.61 -3.43 15.93
N ALA A 76 -2.75 -2.22 15.39
CA ALA A 76 -3.76 -1.94 14.37
C ALA A 76 -3.48 -2.63 13.02
N GLU A 77 -2.22 -2.92 12.70
CA GLU A 77 -1.80 -3.64 11.49
C GLU A 77 -2.15 -5.14 11.55
N MET A 78 -2.32 -5.71 12.74
CA MET A 78 -2.79 -7.08 12.93
C MET A 78 -4.22 -7.32 12.38
N ASP A 79 -5.00 -6.25 12.20
CA ASP A 79 -6.33 -6.33 11.56
C ASP A 79 -6.25 -6.35 10.02
N VAL A 80 -5.06 -6.19 9.44
CA VAL A 80 -4.82 -6.27 8.00
C VAL A 80 -4.23 -7.65 7.68
N PRO A 81 -4.99 -8.57 7.03
CA PRO A 81 -4.57 -9.97 6.85
C PRO A 81 -3.17 -10.17 6.29
N VAL A 82 -2.80 -9.40 5.26
CA VAL A 82 -1.49 -9.51 4.62
C VAL A 82 -0.35 -9.06 5.54
N LEU A 83 -0.58 -8.05 6.38
CA LEU A 83 0.43 -7.56 7.33
C LEU A 83 0.52 -8.51 8.53
N ARG A 84 -0.62 -8.99 9.04
CA ARG A 84 -0.64 -10.00 10.09
C ARG A 84 0.11 -11.26 9.67
N LYS A 85 -0.05 -11.71 8.42
CA LYS A 85 0.72 -12.84 7.86
C LYS A 85 2.23 -12.65 8.06
N SER A 86 2.77 -11.46 7.84
CA SER A 86 4.20 -11.19 8.06
C SER A 86 4.60 -11.05 9.53
N MET A 87 3.67 -10.79 10.44
CA MET A 87 3.96 -10.52 11.87
C MET A 87 3.74 -11.74 12.78
N ASP A 88 2.84 -12.64 12.40
CA ASP A 88 2.29 -13.71 13.22
C ASP A 88 2.38 -15.05 12.50
N ALA A 89 3.41 -15.84 12.83
CA ALA A 89 3.67 -17.14 12.20
C ALA A 89 2.51 -18.13 12.33
N ASN A 90 1.75 -18.09 13.44
CA ASN A 90 0.57 -18.94 13.60
C ASN A 90 -0.52 -18.57 12.59
N TYR A 91 -0.68 -17.27 12.33
CA TYR A 91 -1.62 -16.78 11.33
C TYR A 91 -1.16 -17.12 9.91
N ASP A 92 0.14 -17.01 9.64
CA ASP A 92 0.73 -17.40 8.35
C ASP A 92 0.48 -18.87 8.01
N GLU A 93 0.74 -19.77 8.95
CA GLU A 93 0.51 -21.21 8.77
C GLU A 93 -0.95 -21.52 8.44
N VAL A 94 -1.88 -20.95 9.21
CA VAL A 94 -3.32 -21.15 9.00
C VAL A 94 -3.76 -20.58 7.64
N LEU A 95 -3.32 -19.38 7.29
CA LEU A 95 -3.68 -18.75 6.03
C LEU A 95 -3.12 -19.52 4.84
N SER A 96 -1.87 -20.00 4.92
CA SER A 96 -1.23 -20.77 3.87
C SER A 96 -1.96 -22.11 3.65
N ALA A 97 -2.28 -22.84 4.74
CA ALA A 97 -3.03 -24.09 4.64
C ALA A 97 -4.46 -23.90 4.06
N LEU A 98 -5.10 -22.75 4.31
CA LEU A 98 -6.39 -22.42 3.70
C LEU A 98 -6.27 -22.14 2.20
N LEU A 99 -5.23 -21.43 1.78
CA LEU A 99 -4.95 -21.15 0.38
C LEU A 99 -4.60 -22.43 -0.40
N ASP A 100 -3.81 -23.33 0.21
CA ASP A 100 -3.47 -24.62 -0.40
C ASP A 100 -4.72 -25.47 -0.64
N ARG A 101 -5.62 -25.58 0.35
CA ARG A 101 -6.89 -26.30 0.21
C ARG A 101 -7.78 -25.71 -0.87
N ALA A 102 -7.89 -24.37 -0.93
CA ALA A 102 -8.67 -23.70 -1.95
C ALA A 102 -8.13 -23.98 -3.37
N ALA A 103 -6.81 -24.09 -3.52
CA ALA A 103 -6.18 -24.47 -4.78
C ALA A 103 -6.43 -25.94 -5.14
N GLU A 104 -6.43 -26.85 -4.17
CA GLU A 104 -6.70 -28.28 -4.37
C GLU A 104 -8.16 -28.59 -4.70
N GLU A 105 -9.10 -27.84 -4.12
CA GLU A 105 -10.55 -28.03 -4.33
C GLU A 105 -11.03 -27.58 -5.73
N GLY A 106 -10.12 -27.01 -6.54
CA GLY A 106 -10.45 -26.56 -7.90
C GLY A 106 -11.51 -25.45 -7.89
N ASP A 107 -11.54 -24.63 -6.83
CA ASP A 107 -12.37 -23.41 -6.81
C ASP A 107 -11.85 -22.51 -7.92
N ASP A 108 -12.53 -22.60 -9.08
CA ASP A 108 -12.09 -22.03 -10.34
C ASP A 108 -11.60 -20.60 -10.11
N GLN A 109 -10.45 -20.30 -10.73
CA GLN A 109 -9.79 -18.99 -10.74
C GLN A 109 -10.73 -17.83 -11.12
N ASP A 110 -11.93 -18.12 -11.60
CA ASP A 110 -12.85 -17.17 -12.19
C ASP A 110 -13.66 -16.34 -11.18
N ASN A 111 -13.94 -16.77 -9.93
CA ASN A 111 -14.80 -15.92 -9.07
C ASN A 111 -14.54 -15.89 -7.54
N GLY A 112 -14.07 -16.95 -6.89
CA GLY A 112 -13.95 -16.99 -5.41
C GLY A 112 -12.62 -16.44 -4.89
N VAL A 113 -11.55 -17.22 -5.11
CA VAL A 113 -10.19 -16.92 -4.62
C VAL A 113 -9.63 -15.64 -5.23
N ALA A 114 -9.85 -15.38 -6.53
CA ALA A 114 -9.39 -14.16 -7.19
C ALA A 114 -10.12 -12.90 -6.69
N ALA A 115 -11.39 -12.99 -6.28
CA ALA A 115 -12.13 -11.88 -5.71
C ALA A 115 -11.68 -11.59 -4.26
N GLN A 116 -11.46 -12.64 -3.47
CA GLN A 116 -10.90 -12.53 -2.12
C GLN A 116 -9.48 -11.96 -2.16
N TRP A 117 -8.64 -12.42 -3.09
CA TRP A 117 -7.30 -11.88 -3.29
C TRP A 117 -7.31 -10.40 -3.68
N ARG A 118 -8.22 -10.00 -4.58
CA ARG A 118 -8.43 -8.59 -4.95
C ARG A 118 -8.86 -7.74 -3.74
N ASP A 119 -9.73 -8.24 -2.87
CA ASP A 119 -10.12 -7.56 -1.63
C ASP A 119 -8.95 -7.45 -0.64
N HIS A 120 -8.17 -8.52 -0.45
CA HIS A 120 -6.97 -8.50 0.39
C HIS A 120 -5.91 -7.53 -0.13
N LEU A 121 -5.65 -7.54 -1.44
CA LEU A 121 -4.72 -6.62 -2.09
C LEU A 121 -5.20 -5.18 -1.96
N TYR A 122 -6.49 -4.92 -2.17
CA TYR A 122 -7.07 -3.59 -1.97
C TYR A 122 -6.97 -3.14 -0.51
N LYS A 123 -7.22 -4.01 0.47
CA LYS A 123 -7.05 -3.70 1.90
C LYS A 123 -5.61 -3.36 2.25
N GLN A 124 -4.65 -4.13 1.74
CA GLN A 124 -3.22 -3.87 1.93
C GLN A 124 -2.80 -2.53 1.31
N LEU A 125 -3.18 -2.28 0.05
CA LEU A 125 -2.83 -1.04 -0.64
C LEU A 125 -3.58 0.17 -0.07
N SER A 126 -4.79 -0.02 0.41
CA SER A 126 -5.53 1.01 1.16
C SER A 126 -4.82 1.33 2.47
N HIS A 127 -4.23 0.34 3.14
CA HIS A 127 -3.44 0.58 4.35
C HIS A 127 -2.22 1.47 4.06
N SER A 128 -1.44 1.20 3.01
CA SER A 128 -0.30 2.06 2.67
C SER A 128 -0.72 3.49 2.32
N ILE A 129 -1.82 3.68 1.58
CA ILE A 129 -2.36 5.02 1.33
C ILE A 129 -2.83 5.70 2.63
N ARG A 130 -3.36 4.96 3.62
CA ARG A 130 -3.72 5.50 4.93
C ARG A 130 -2.49 5.95 5.73
N LEU A 131 -1.35 5.25 5.63
CA LEU A 131 -0.09 5.70 6.22
C LEU A 131 0.36 7.04 5.61
N LEU A 132 0.31 7.15 4.28
CA LEU A 132 0.66 8.38 3.58
C LEU A 132 -0.32 9.52 3.90
N ALA A 133 -1.62 9.24 3.99
CA ALA A 133 -2.63 10.22 4.37
C ALA A 133 -2.38 10.80 5.77
N ASP A 134 -1.88 9.98 6.70
CA ASP A 134 -1.49 10.38 8.04
C ASP A 134 -0.28 11.34 8.02
N VAL A 135 0.74 11.04 7.21
CA VAL A 135 1.87 11.96 6.95
C VAL A 135 1.37 13.30 6.41
N MET A 136 0.56 13.25 5.35
CA MET A 136 -0.01 14.43 4.69
C MET A 136 -0.86 15.27 5.65
N GLN A 137 -1.63 14.63 6.53
CA GLN A 137 -2.44 15.33 7.53
C GLN A 137 -1.57 16.05 8.57
N LYS A 138 -0.51 15.40 9.06
CA LYS A 138 0.39 15.96 10.08
C LYS A 138 1.22 17.14 9.58
N SER A 139 1.50 17.18 8.27
CA SER A 139 2.31 18.21 7.64
C SER A 139 1.49 19.28 6.89
N SER A 140 0.18 19.30 7.05
CA SER A 140 -0.70 20.25 6.36
C SER A 140 -0.55 20.21 4.82
N TYR A 141 -0.31 19.02 4.26
CA TYR A 141 -0.10 18.84 2.82
C TYR A 141 -1.34 19.28 2.01
N PRO A 142 -1.18 20.01 0.88
CA PRO A 142 -2.28 20.71 0.22
C PRO A 142 -3.29 19.81 -0.50
N ALA A 143 -2.94 18.54 -0.75
CA ALA A 143 -3.82 17.57 -1.42
C ALA A 143 -3.99 16.32 -0.55
N PRO A 144 -4.78 16.38 0.55
CA PRO A 144 -4.90 15.28 1.48
C PRO A 144 -5.64 14.09 0.86
N LEU A 145 -5.19 12.87 1.19
CA LEU A 145 -5.83 11.61 0.77
C LEU A 145 -6.82 11.04 1.81
N GLY A 146 -7.03 11.78 2.91
CA GLY A 146 -7.91 11.38 4.01
C GLY A 146 -7.16 11.41 5.34
N THR A 147 -7.42 10.41 6.18
CA THR A 147 -6.73 10.18 7.45
C THR A 147 -6.29 8.72 7.55
N TYR A 148 -5.50 8.39 8.57
CA TYR A 148 -5.17 6.98 8.85
C TYR A 148 -6.40 6.10 9.07
N ALA A 149 -7.44 6.64 9.72
CA ALA A 149 -8.66 5.89 9.98
C ALA A 149 -9.52 5.71 8.73
N ARG A 150 -9.54 6.71 7.84
CA ARG A 150 -10.45 6.71 6.68
C ARG A 150 -9.91 7.54 5.51
N LEU A 151 -9.82 6.91 4.35
CA LEU A 151 -9.52 7.58 3.08
C LEU A 151 -10.70 8.42 2.59
N ASN A 152 -10.39 9.58 2.01
CA ASN A 152 -11.36 10.34 1.23
C ASN A 152 -11.45 9.78 -0.21
N ASP A 153 -12.23 10.41 -1.09
CA ASP A 153 -12.44 9.87 -2.44
C ASP A 153 -11.16 9.87 -3.29
N ALA A 154 -10.27 10.85 -3.12
CA ALA A 154 -8.98 10.87 -3.78
C ALA A 154 -8.07 9.71 -3.30
N GLY A 155 -8.03 9.48 -1.98
CA GLY A 155 -7.30 8.36 -1.39
C GLY A 155 -7.84 7.00 -1.84
N LYS A 156 -9.17 6.83 -1.89
CA LYS A 156 -9.80 5.59 -2.40
C LYS A 156 -9.45 5.35 -3.87
N ARG A 157 -9.50 6.39 -4.71
CA ARG A 157 -9.08 6.30 -6.13
C ARG A 157 -7.61 5.90 -6.25
N MET A 158 -6.73 6.47 -5.43
CA MET A 158 -5.31 6.10 -5.41
C MET A 158 -5.10 4.63 -4.99
N ALA A 159 -5.78 4.18 -3.92
CA ALA A 159 -5.68 2.80 -3.47
C ALA A 159 -6.18 1.82 -4.54
N PHE A 160 -7.29 2.16 -5.19
CA PHE A 160 -7.85 1.39 -6.29
C PHE A 160 -6.91 1.37 -7.51
N HIS A 161 -6.32 2.51 -7.87
CA HIS A 161 -5.32 2.63 -8.93
C HIS A 161 -4.11 1.72 -8.71
N ASN A 162 -3.58 1.70 -7.48
CA ASN A 162 -2.49 0.81 -7.11
C ASN A 162 -2.91 -0.67 -7.22
N ALA A 163 -4.14 -1.00 -6.83
CA ALA A 163 -4.66 -2.36 -6.89
C ALA A 163 -4.82 -2.86 -8.33
N LEU A 164 -5.40 -2.04 -9.21
CA LEU A 164 -5.51 -2.34 -10.63
C LEU A 164 -4.13 -2.51 -11.28
N THR A 165 -3.22 -1.58 -11.02
CA THR A 165 -1.85 -1.64 -11.58
C THR A 165 -1.13 -2.91 -11.13
N ALA A 166 -1.24 -3.28 -9.86
CA ALA A 166 -0.63 -4.51 -9.34
C ALA A 166 -1.25 -5.75 -9.97
N ASN A 167 -2.58 -5.78 -10.12
CA ASN A 167 -3.29 -6.89 -10.75
C ASN A 167 -2.91 -7.05 -12.23
N HIS A 168 -2.91 -5.94 -12.98
CA HIS A 168 -2.52 -5.92 -14.39
C HIS A 168 -1.09 -6.43 -14.61
N ARG A 169 -0.13 -5.96 -13.82
CA ARG A 169 1.25 -6.45 -13.88
C ARG A 169 1.38 -7.92 -13.49
N PHE A 170 0.62 -8.38 -12.50
CA PHE A 170 0.61 -9.79 -12.10
C PHE A 170 0.11 -10.69 -13.23
N LEU A 171 -1.01 -10.34 -13.86
CA LEU A 171 -1.59 -11.09 -14.98
C LEU A 171 -0.63 -11.17 -16.17
N GLU A 172 0.12 -10.11 -16.46
CA GLU A 172 1.16 -10.12 -17.49
C GLU A 172 2.31 -11.08 -17.18
N THR A 173 2.73 -11.13 -15.91
CA THR A 173 3.79 -12.07 -15.52
C THR A 173 3.32 -13.52 -15.53
N ALA A 174 2.03 -13.77 -15.26
CA ALA A 174 1.43 -15.10 -15.22
C ALA A 174 1.14 -15.71 -16.62
N ASP A 175 1.00 -14.88 -17.67
CA ASP A 175 0.81 -15.39 -19.03
C ASP A 175 2.12 -15.92 -19.62
N GLU A 176 2.34 -17.24 -19.52
CA GLU A 176 3.53 -17.92 -20.04
C GLU A 176 3.65 -17.84 -21.59
N ASN A 177 2.54 -17.59 -22.29
CA ASN A 177 2.50 -17.51 -23.75
C ASN A 177 2.76 -16.10 -24.30
N ALA A 178 2.64 -15.07 -23.47
CA ALA A 178 2.95 -13.70 -23.87
C ALA A 178 4.46 -13.51 -24.10
N SER A 179 4.82 -13.02 -25.29
CA SER A 179 6.20 -12.66 -25.60
C SER A 179 6.72 -11.61 -24.61
N GLN A 180 8.02 -11.66 -24.29
CA GLN A 180 8.65 -10.66 -23.42
C GLN A 180 8.48 -9.23 -23.97
N SER A 181 8.45 -9.10 -25.30
CA SER A 181 8.18 -7.83 -25.99
C SER A 181 6.76 -7.31 -25.72
N SER A 182 5.74 -8.17 -25.62
CA SER A 182 4.35 -7.78 -25.33
C SER A 182 4.08 -7.41 -23.87
N LYS A 183 5.04 -7.65 -22.96
CA LYS A 183 4.91 -7.39 -21.51
C LYS A 183 5.54 -6.07 -21.05
N GLN A 184 6.45 -5.46 -21.81
CA GLN A 184 7.31 -4.37 -21.30
C GLN A 184 6.85 -2.95 -21.64
N TRP A 185 5.97 -2.77 -22.62
CA TRP A 185 5.53 -1.44 -23.09
C TRP A 185 4.13 -1.05 -22.64
N LYS A 186 3.33 -1.97 -22.09
CA LYS A 186 1.93 -1.69 -21.76
C LYS A 186 1.82 -0.66 -20.65
N THR A 187 0.94 0.30 -20.88
CA THR A 187 0.49 1.29 -19.91
C THR A 187 -0.91 0.92 -19.44
N PHE A 188 -1.42 1.61 -18.41
CA PHE A 188 -2.79 1.42 -17.94
C PHE A 188 -3.87 1.65 -19.03
N ARG A 189 -3.52 2.31 -20.14
CA ARG A 189 -4.43 2.56 -21.27
C ARG A 189 -4.46 1.45 -22.32
N ASP A 190 -3.55 0.49 -22.22
CA ASP A 190 -3.42 -0.65 -23.13
C ASP A 190 -4.23 -1.87 -22.66
N TYR A 191 -4.89 -1.79 -21.49
CA TYR A 191 -5.81 -2.81 -20.99
C TYR A 191 -7.25 -2.52 -21.42
N THR A 192 -8.05 -3.58 -21.50
CA THR A 192 -9.46 -3.53 -21.92
C THR A 192 -10.37 -2.83 -20.92
N ASP A 193 -9.90 -2.62 -19.69
CA ASP A 193 -10.58 -2.00 -18.57
C ASP A 193 -9.95 -0.66 -18.17
N ALA A 194 -9.28 0.03 -19.11
CA ALA A 194 -8.65 1.31 -18.88
C ALA A 194 -9.60 2.36 -18.25
N GLU A 195 -10.90 2.31 -18.55
CA GLU A 195 -11.91 3.20 -17.98
C GLU A 195 -12.12 3.06 -16.46
N GLN A 196 -11.59 1.99 -15.85
CA GLN A 196 -11.53 1.85 -14.40
C GLN A 196 -10.47 2.77 -13.77
N PHE A 197 -9.46 3.19 -14.53
CA PHE A 197 -8.49 4.19 -14.10
C PHE A 197 -9.13 5.57 -14.11
N GLN A 198 -9.11 6.26 -12.97
CA GLN A 198 -9.66 7.61 -12.83
C GLN A 198 -8.57 8.57 -12.36
N SER A 199 -8.55 9.77 -12.93
CA SER A 199 -7.75 10.87 -12.42
C SER A 199 -8.07 11.12 -10.95
N ILE A 200 -7.04 11.17 -10.12
CA ILE A 200 -7.20 11.39 -8.68
C ILE A 200 -7.79 12.78 -8.41
N HIS A 201 -7.39 13.77 -9.21
CA HIS A 201 -7.80 15.16 -9.08
C HIS A 201 -9.18 15.45 -9.67
N THR A 202 -9.48 14.94 -10.86
CA THR A 202 -10.70 15.31 -11.60
C THR A 202 -11.77 14.23 -11.58
N GLY A 203 -11.43 12.99 -11.22
CA GLY A 203 -12.31 11.84 -11.35
C GLY A 203 -12.55 11.40 -12.80
N THR A 204 -11.98 12.10 -13.79
CA THR A 204 -12.13 11.76 -15.21
C THR A 204 -11.52 10.38 -15.47
N LYS A 205 -12.31 9.51 -16.10
CA LYS A 205 -11.88 8.17 -16.51
C LYS A 205 -10.82 8.26 -17.60
N ALA A 206 -9.86 7.35 -17.59
CA ALA A 206 -8.96 7.17 -18.71
C ALA A 206 -9.74 6.62 -19.92
N ALA A 207 -9.24 6.93 -21.10
CA ALA A 207 -9.70 6.34 -22.34
C ALA A 207 -8.68 5.28 -22.78
N ALA A 208 -9.18 4.11 -23.18
CA ALA A 208 -8.36 3.08 -23.83
C ALA A 208 -7.76 3.63 -25.13
N MET A 209 -6.54 3.22 -25.45
CA MET A 209 -5.92 3.57 -26.72
C MET A 209 -6.38 2.61 -27.82
N VAL A 210 -6.62 3.16 -29.02
CA VAL A 210 -7.02 2.37 -30.20
C VAL A 210 -5.83 1.60 -30.78
N LYS A 211 -4.61 2.05 -30.52
CA LYS A 211 -3.33 1.44 -30.92
C LYS A 211 -2.33 1.54 -29.78
N ASN A 212 -1.25 0.76 -29.84
CA ASN A 212 -0.11 0.91 -28.94
C ASN A 212 0.39 2.37 -28.96
N TRP A 213 0.71 2.94 -27.80
CA TRP A 213 1.21 4.32 -27.70
C TRP A 213 2.51 4.56 -28.47
N LEU A 214 3.30 3.51 -28.72
CA LEU A 214 4.50 3.56 -29.57
C LEU A 214 4.18 3.62 -31.07
N GLU A 215 2.93 3.36 -31.46
CA GLU A 215 2.44 3.34 -32.84
C GLU A 215 1.44 4.47 -33.14
N MET A 216 1.27 5.41 -32.20
CA MET A 216 0.41 6.59 -32.34
C MET A 216 1.06 7.69 -33.18
#